data_AF-T0LZR2-F1
#
_entry.id   AF-T0LZR2-F1
#
_cell.length_a   1.000
_cell.length_b   1.000
_cell.length_c   1.000
_cell.angle_alpha   90.00
_cell.angle_beta   90.00
_cell.angle_gamma   90.00
#
_symmetry.space_group_name_H-M   'P 1'
#
loop_
_entity.id
_entity.type
_entity.pdbx_description
1 polymer ?
#
loop_
_entity_poly.entity_id
_entity_poly.type
_entity_poly.pdbx_seq_one_letter_code
_entity_poly.pdbx_strand_id
1 'polypeptide(L)'
;MIENRKEEHIRIAETENVTTDHNYWDDVEIIHQAVPEVDFDAIDTSVKFLDHKIAHPMIISSMTGGTDLAKKINFNLSTVAEKFSIPMGVGSMRAAVEKKELADTFSVILQSKVPVRIANIGAPQLVKQGKPAFTDRDIEYVMGLIEADYLIVHFNFLQEMVQPEGDRNAVGILRRLKEIAGSYPVIAKETGNGISHEAALALKDAGVRAIDVGGLGGTSFAAIEYYRARKSGDLEKMTSGKSFWNWGIPSPASIKYSHVGIPVIGSGGLRNGLDLAKAIIMGADAGGFARMLLKSADSSAQDIEATVLQIIRDLKIAMFLTGSSSIAKLKKARHFIREPLRSWVDAYGR
;
A
#
# COMPACT_ATOMS: atom_id res chain seq x y z
N MET A 1 -0.52 -25.31 -0.21
CA MET A 1 -0.34 -24.76 1.15
C MET A 1 -0.07 -23.26 1.04
N ILE A 2 -0.52 -22.46 2.00
CA ILE A 2 -0.44 -20.98 1.95
C ILE A 2 1.01 -20.46 1.89
N GLU A 3 1.95 -21.15 2.54
CA GLU A 3 3.39 -20.84 2.49
C GLU A 3 3.92 -20.85 1.04
N ASN A 4 3.64 -21.92 0.30
CA ASN A 4 4.09 -22.07 -1.10
C ASN A 4 3.51 -20.95 -2.00
N ARG A 5 2.27 -20.52 -1.75
CA ARG A 5 1.65 -19.39 -2.46
C ARG A 5 2.37 -18.06 -2.19
N LYS A 6 2.73 -17.80 -0.93
CA LYS A 6 3.39 -16.53 -0.56
C LYS A 6 4.78 -16.40 -1.18
N GLU A 7 5.55 -17.48 -1.17
CA GLU A 7 6.86 -17.49 -1.83
C GLU A 7 6.72 -17.35 -3.36
N GLU A 8 5.72 -18.00 -3.94
CA GLU A 8 5.41 -17.86 -5.37
C GLU A 8 5.04 -16.42 -5.75
N HIS A 9 4.26 -15.70 -4.94
CA HIS A 9 3.95 -14.27 -5.18
C HIS A 9 5.21 -13.40 -5.16
N ILE A 10 6.12 -13.62 -4.21
CA ILE A 10 7.39 -12.87 -4.14
C ILE A 10 8.20 -13.11 -5.41
N ARG A 11 8.43 -14.37 -5.76
CA ARG A 11 9.24 -14.74 -6.94
C ARG A 11 8.64 -14.19 -8.23
N ILE A 12 7.34 -14.36 -8.45
CA ILE A 12 6.66 -13.83 -9.64
C ILE A 12 6.76 -12.30 -9.69
N ALA A 13 6.56 -11.61 -8.56
CA ALA A 13 6.68 -10.15 -8.52
C ALA A 13 8.09 -9.64 -8.83
N GLU A 14 9.12 -10.46 -8.57
CA GLU A 14 10.52 -10.14 -8.85
C GLU A 14 10.94 -10.48 -10.28
N THR A 15 10.51 -11.63 -10.81
CA THR A 15 11.04 -12.18 -12.06
C THR A 15 10.17 -11.91 -13.28
N GLU A 16 8.87 -11.74 -13.11
CA GLU A 16 7.91 -11.60 -14.21
C GLU A 16 7.51 -10.13 -14.45
N ASN A 17 7.04 -9.85 -15.67
CA ASN A 17 6.44 -8.55 -15.97
C ASN A 17 5.02 -8.50 -15.40
N VAL A 18 4.89 -8.04 -14.16
CA VAL A 18 3.60 -7.89 -13.46
C VAL A 18 3.21 -6.42 -13.24
N THR A 19 3.80 -5.49 -13.99
CA THR A 19 3.31 -4.10 -13.98
C THR A 19 2.11 -3.92 -14.88
N THR A 20 1.29 -2.92 -14.57
CA THR A 20 0.31 -2.38 -15.51
C THR A 20 1.01 -1.77 -16.72
N ASP A 21 0.30 -1.68 -17.85
CA ASP A 21 0.88 -1.18 -19.11
C ASP A 21 1.23 0.31 -19.04
N HIS A 22 0.47 1.09 -18.26
CA HIS A 22 0.67 2.51 -18.05
C HIS A 22 0.83 2.83 -16.58
N ASN A 23 1.76 3.73 -16.25
CA ASN A 23 1.91 4.27 -14.91
C ASN A 23 1.43 5.72 -14.90
N TYR A 24 0.23 5.94 -14.37
CA TYR A 24 -0.46 7.23 -14.38
C TYR A 24 0.23 8.33 -13.56
N TRP A 25 1.27 8.02 -12.78
CA TRP A 25 2.12 9.08 -12.20
C TRP A 25 2.85 9.88 -13.29
N ASP A 26 3.08 9.29 -14.47
CA ASP A 26 3.70 9.97 -15.61
C ASP A 26 2.78 11.05 -16.24
N ASP A 27 1.48 11.00 -15.95
CA ASP A 27 0.49 11.98 -16.43
C ASP A 27 0.37 13.20 -15.51
N VAL A 28 1.04 13.22 -14.36
CA VAL A 28 1.10 14.37 -13.45
C VAL A 28 2.43 15.11 -13.65
N GLU A 29 2.35 16.37 -14.05
CA GLU A 29 3.51 17.25 -14.20
C GLU A 29 3.52 18.32 -13.14
N ILE A 30 4.64 18.46 -12.44
CA ILE A 30 4.83 19.52 -11.45
C ILE A 30 5.38 20.76 -12.17
N ILE A 31 4.78 21.93 -11.97
CA ILE A 31 5.27 23.17 -12.57
C ILE A 31 6.55 23.59 -11.85
N HIS A 32 7.65 23.67 -12.60
CA HIS A 32 8.94 24.13 -12.10
C HIS A 32 8.90 25.59 -11.63
N GLN A 33 9.50 25.86 -10.48
CA GLN A 33 9.81 27.18 -9.97
C GLN A 33 11.31 27.47 -10.19
N ALA A 34 11.62 28.36 -11.14
CA ALA A 34 12.99 28.74 -11.49
C ALA A 34 13.66 29.62 -10.42
N VAL A 35 12.86 30.29 -9.58
CA VAL A 35 13.35 31.13 -8.47
C VAL A 35 12.74 30.62 -7.16
N PRO A 36 13.28 29.53 -6.58
CA PRO A 36 12.60 28.80 -5.50
C PRO A 36 12.67 29.45 -4.13
N GLU A 37 13.64 30.34 -3.86
CA GLU A 37 13.84 31.02 -2.56
C GLU A 37 13.68 30.09 -1.32
N VAL A 38 14.19 28.86 -1.42
CA VAL A 38 14.20 27.85 -0.35
C VAL A 38 15.62 27.32 -0.19
N ASP A 39 16.07 27.14 1.05
CA ASP A 39 17.31 26.43 1.35
C ASP A 39 17.05 24.91 1.34
N PHE A 40 17.78 24.19 0.49
CA PHE A 40 17.65 22.74 0.31
C PHE A 40 17.92 21.97 1.61
N ASP A 41 18.90 22.39 2.40
CA ASP A 41 19.31 21.67 3.61
C ASP A 41 18.31 21.89 4.75
N ALA A 42 17.61 23.03 4.75
CA ALA A 42 16.57 23.38 5.71
C ALA A 42 15.16 22.84 5.36
N ILE A 43 14.97 22.13 4.24
CA ILE A 43 13.66 21.56 3.87
C ILE A 43 13.20 20.54 4.91
N ASP A 44 12.03 20.77 5.50
CA ASP A 44 11.37 19.86 6.44
C ASP A 44 10.39 18.94 5.72
N THR A 45 10.62 17.64 5.85
CA THR A 45 9.76 16.59 5.28
C THR A 45 8.86 15.94 6.33
N SER A 46 8.97 16.34 7.59
CA SER A 46 8.18 15.73 8.66
C SER A 46 6.70 16.08 8.52
N VAL A 47 5.84 15.12 8.87
CA VAL A 47 4.37 15.28 8.84
C VAL A 47 3.73 14.63 10.04
N LYS A 48 2.55 15.11 10.39
CA LYS A 48 1.63 14.37 11.26
C LYS A 48 0.81 13.43 10.38
N PHE A 49 0.97 12.13 10.58
CA PHE A 49 0.16 11.10 9.93
C PHE A 49 -0.65 10.36 11.00
N LEU A 50 -1.98 10.45 10.90
CA LEU A 50 -2.90 10.02 11.95
C LEU A 50 -2.50 10.61 13.32
N ASP A 51 -2.24 9.76 14.30
CA ASP A 51 -1.91 10.19 15.66
C ASP A 51 -0.39 10.34 15.90
N HIS A 52 0.44 10.15 14.87
CA HIS A 52 1.91 10.11 15.00
C HIS A 52 2.61 11.19 14.17
N LYS A 53 3.76 11.65 14.66
CA LYS A 53 4.71 12.42 13.85
C LYS A 53 5.70 11.45 13.20
N ILE A 54 5.84 11.54 11.89
CA ILE A 54 6.79 10.74 11.10
C ILE A 54 7.79 11.66 10.40
N ALA A 55 9.01 11.19 10.17
CA ALA A 55 10.08 12.03 9.64
C ALA A 55 9.91 12.36 8.15
N HIS A 56 9.27 11.47 7.39
CA HIS A 56 9.00 11.61 5.97
C HIS A 56 7.58 11.13 5.68
N PRO A 57 6.86 11.69 4.67
CA PRO A 57 5.49 11.32 4.34
C PRO A 57 5.45 9.99 3.55
N MET A 58 6.09 8.95 4.08
CA MET A 58 6.35 7.67 3.42
C MET A 58 6.01 6.53 4.35
N ILE A 59 5.44 5.46 3.80
CA ILE A 59 5.09 4.23 4.52
C ILE A 59 5.68 3.04 3.75
N ILE A 60 6.35 2.13 4.46
CA ILE A 60 6.66 0.80 3.94
C ILE A 60 5.34 0.01 3.94
N SER A 61 4.77 -0.22 2.76
CA SER A 61 3.47 -0.87 2.60
C SER A 61 3.56 -2.37 2.90
N SER A 62 2.41 -2.96 3.24
CA SER A 62 2.26 -4.40 3.47
C SER A 62 2.68 -5.25 2.28
N MET A 63 3.59 -6.20 2.51
CA MET A 63 4.11 -7.09 1.47
C MET A 63 4.08 -8.57 1.86
N THR A 64 4.77 -8.97 2.93
CA THR A 64 5.04 -10.39 3.19
C THR A 64 5.05 -10.78 4.68
N GLY A 65 5.18 -12.08 4.93
CA GLY A 65 5.24 -12.74 6.23
C GLY A 65 4.74 -14.18 6.09
N GLY A 66 5.21 -15.13 6.89
CA GLY A 66 4.79 -16.53 6.87
C GLY A 66 5.72 -17.50 6.11
N THR A 67 6.96 -17.09 5.81
CA THR A 67 8.06 -17.96 5.36
C THR A 67 9.38 -17.44 5.94
N ASP A 68 10.46 -18.24 5.92
CA ASP A 68 11.77 -17.81 6.40
C ASP A 68 12.34 -16.65 5.58
N LEU A 69 12.16 -16.67 4.26
CA LEU A 69 12.50 -15.56 3.38
C LEU A 69 11.74 -14.28 3.79
N ALA A 70 10.44 -14.41 4.07
CA ALA A 70 9.62 -13.30 4.50
C ALA A 70 10.04 -12.75 5.87
N LYS A 71 10.51 -13.60 6.79
CA LYS A 71 11.08 -13.18 8.08
C LYS A 71 12.31 -12.31 7.88
N LYS A 72 13.25 -12.73 7.01
CA LYS A 72 14.44 -11.95 6.65
C LYS A 72 14.06 -10.59 6.05
N ILE A 73 13.12 -10.58 5.11
CA ILE A 73 12.61 -9.35 4.48
C ILE A 73 11.98 -8.41 5.52
N ASN A 74 11.11 -8.92 6.39
CA ASN A 74 10.46 -8.12 7.44
C ASN A 74 11.49 -7.54 8.43
N PHE A 75 12.50 -8.32 8.81
CA PHE A 75 13.60 -7.83 9.64
C PHE A 75 14.32 -6.65 8.97
N ASN A 76 14.80 -6.83 7.73
CA ASN A 76 15.54 -5.79 7.00
C ASN A 76 14.72 -4.50 6.83
N LEU A 77 13.44 -4.62 6.47
CA LEU A 77 12.54 -3.47 6.35
C LEU A 77 12.33 -2.76 7.69
N SER A 78 12.21 -3.50 8.80
CA SER A 78 12.00 -2.92 10.12
C SER A 78 13.19 -2.09 10.59
N THR A 79 14.42 -2.54 10.30
CA THR A 79 15.65 -1.80 10.63
C THR A 79 15.71 -0.46 9.88
N VAL A 80 15.32 -0.45 8.61
CA VAL A 80 15.23 0.79 7.82
C VAL A 80 14.09 1.68 8.31
N ALA A 81 12.94 1.11 8.65
CA ALA A 81 11.80 1.86 9.17
C ALA A 81 12.15 2.59 10.49
N GLU A 82 12.86 1.93 11.41
CA GLU A 82 13.40 2.55 12.62
C GLU A 82 14.38 3.68 12.28
N LYS A 83 15.39 3.39 11.46
CA LYS A 83 16.45 4.36 11.11
C LYS A 83 15.91 5.65 10.50
N PHE A 84 14.93 5.55 9.61
CA PHE A 84 14.31 6.70 8.95
C PHE A 84 13.04 7.21 9.63
N SER A 85 12.65 6.61 10.77
CA SER A 85 11.43 6.97 11.50
C SER A 85 10.20 7.07 10.59
N ILE A 86 9.98 6.01 9.81
CA ILE A 86 8.82 5.85 8.90
C ILE A 86 7.93 4.66 9.32
N PRO A 87 6.61 4.72 9.13
CA PRO A 87 5.71 3.60 9.39
C PRO A 87 6.01 2.37 8.53
N MET A 88 5.69 1.19 9.06
CA MET A 88 5.79 -0.07 8.35
C MET A 88 4.57 -0.97 8.58
N GLY A 89 4.02 -1.49 7.49
CA GLY A 89 3.03 -2.56 7.51
C GLY A 89 3.63 -3.91 7.16
N VAL A 90 3.18 -4.96 7.85
CA VAL A 90 3.49 -6.35 7.48
C VAL A 90 2.49 -6.88 6.44
N GLY A 91 2.81 -7.97 5.76
CA GLY A 91 1.88 -8.66 4.86
C GLY A 91 0.72 -9.31 5.62
N SER A 92 -0.22 -9.92 4.87
CA SER A 92 -1.40 -10.57 5.46
C SER A 92 -1.01 -11.61 6.53
N MET A 93 -1.47 -11.34 7.76
CA MET A 93 -1.23 -12.13 8.97
C MET A 93 -2.16 -13.34 9.08
N ARG A 94 -3.00 -13.59 8.06
CA ARG A 94 -3.84 -14.80 7.99
C ARG A 94 -3.07 -16.08 8.27
N ALA A 95 -1.85 -16.18 7.75
CA ALA A 95 -0.99 -17.34 7.97
C ALA A 95 -0.61 -17.53 9.45
N ALA A 96 -0.36 -16.44 10.20
CA ALA A 96 -0.06 -16.52 11.63
C ALA A 96 -1.30 -16.80 12.49
N VAL A 97 -2.50 -16.48 12.00
CA VAL A 97 -3.76 -16.89 12.64
C VAL A 97 -3.98 -18.38 12.47
N GLU A 98 -3.83 -18.89 11.24
CA GLU A 98 -4.06 -20.30 10.90
C GLU A 98 -2.94 -21.23 11.42
N LYS A 99 -1.69 -20.76 11.47
CA LYS A 99 -0.52 -21.50 11.95
C LYS A 99 0.32 -20.64 12.89
N LYS A 100 0.21 -20.92 14.19
CA LYS A 100 0.90 -20.14 15.23
C LYS A 100 2.43 -20.26 15.17
N GLU A 101 2.96 -21.34 14.59
CA GLU A 101 4.40 -21.49 14.35
C GLU A 101 5.01 -20.42 13.43
N LEU A 102 4.20 -19.78 12.57
CA LEU A 102 4.66 -18.73 11.65
C LEU A 102 4.71 -17.33 12.28
N ALA A 103 4.36 -17.21 13.57
CA ALA A 103 4.26 -15.93 14.27
C ALA A 103 5.58 -15.13 14.25
N ASP A 104 6.70 -15.82 14.37
CA ASP A 104 8.04 -15.22 14.41
C ASP A 104 8.43 -14.50 13.10
N THR A 105 7.85 -14.91 11.97
CA THR A 105 8.05 -14.25 10.67
C THR A 105 7.43 -12.85 10.60
N PHE A 106 6.52 -12.54 11.53
CA PHE A 106 5.89 -11.22 11.67
C PHE A 106 6.46 -10.47 12.87
N SER A 107 6.54 -11.11 14.04
CA SER A 107 7.04 -10.46 15.28
C SER A 107 8.53 -10.13 15.25
N VAL A 108 9.28 -10.63 14.26
CA VAL A 108 10.68 -10.23 14.02
C VAL A 108 10.85 -8.70 13.92
N ILE A 109 9.83 -7.96 13.47
CA ILE A 109 9.90 -6.48 13.39
C ILE A 109 10.00 -5.80 14.76
N LEU A 110 9.65 -6.50 15.85
CA LEU A 110 9.76 -5.99 17.23
C LEU A 110 11.21 -5.84 17.69
N GLN A 111 12.16 -6.43 16.95
CA GLN A 111 13.59 -6.23 17.20
C GLN A 111 14.05 -4.80 16.86
N SER A 112 13.22 -4.04 16.14
CA SER A 112 13.47 -2.65 15.76
C SER A 112 12.40 -1.72 16.36
N LYS A 113 12.77 -0.49 16.74
CA LYS A 113 11.81 0.52 17.24
C LYS A 113 11.13 1.26 16.10
N VAL A 114 10.40 0.49 15.28
CA VAL A 114 9.52 1.03 14.23
C VAL A 114 8.53 2.01 14.86
N PRO A 115 8.41 3.27 14.38
CA PRO A 115 7.61 4.30 15.05
C PRO A 115 6.10 4.07 14.96
N VAL A 116 5.65 3.38 13.91
CA VAL A 116 4.25 2.99 13.70
C VAL A 116 4.24 1.62 13.03
N ARG A 117 3.65 0.62 13.70
CA ARG A 117 3.53 -0.76 13.20
C ARG A 117 2.10 -1.01 12.74
N ILE A 118 1.94 -1.58 11.56
CA ILE A 118 0.63 -1.78 10.95
C ILE A 118 0.39 -3.27 10.69
N ALA A 119 -0.56 -3.86 11.42
CA ALA A 119 -1.03 -5.23 11.20
C ALA A 119 -1.85 -5.31 9.92
N ASN A 120 -2.03 -6.49 9.34
CA ASN A 120 -2.76 -6.63 8.08
C ASN A 120 -3.56 -7.93 8.00
N ILE A 121 -4.85 -7.83 7.67
CA ILE A 121 -5.73 -8.94 7.31
C ILE A 121 -6.52 -8.62 6.04
N GLY A 122 -7.05 -9.65 5.39
CA GLY A 122 -7.91 -9.47 4.22
C GLY A 122 -9.37 -9.31 4.59
N ALA A 123 -10.06 -8.40 3.89
CA ALA A 123 -11.51 -8.26 3.93
C ALA A 123 -12.25 -9.60 3.73
N PRO A 124 -11.80 -10.53 2.86
CA PRO A 124 -12.46 -11.83 2.72
C PRO A 124 -12.47 -12.66 4.02
N GLN A 125 -11.53 -12.47 4.94
CA GLN A 125 -11.49 -13.19 6.22
C GLN A 125 -12.52 -12.66 7.24
N LEU A 126 -13.13 -11.50 6.99
CA LEU A 126 -14.17 -10.94 7.88
C LEU A 126 -15.49 -11.69 7.78
N VAL A 127 -15.68 -12.51 6.76
CA VAL A 127 -16.92 -13.28 6.51
C VAL A 127 -16.60 -14.72 6.16
N LYS A 128 -17.62 -15.58 6.18
CA LYS A 128 -17.47 -17.01 5.88
C LYS A 128 -17.16 -17.21 4.39
N GLN A 129 -16.09 -17.94 4.11
CA GLN A 129 -15.63 -18.29 2.74
C GLN A 129 -15.67 -19.82 2.50
N GLY A 130 -16.57 -20.53 3.19
CA GLY A 130 -16.51 -22.00 3.34
C GLY A 130 -15.69 -22.46 4.55
N LYS A 131 -14.80 -21.60 5.06
CA LYS A 131 -14.13 -21.71 6.36
C LYS A 131 -14.66 -20.65 7.35
N PRO A 132 -14.49 -20.84 8.68
CA PRO A 132 -14.86 -19.84 9.67
C PRO A 132 -14.25 -18.47 9.38
N ALA A 133 -15.02 -17.41 9.61
CA ALA A 133 -14.54 -16.03 9.59
C ALA A 133 -13.63 -15.76 10.80
N PHE A 134 -12.82 -14.72 10.71
CA PHE A 134 -11.99 -14.28 11.84
C PHE A 134 -12.86 -13.73 12.97
N THR A 135 -12.57 -14.20 14.17
CA THR A 135 -13.20 -13.78 15.42
C THR A 135 -12.50 -12.53 15.98
N ASP A 136 -13.11 -11.87 16.96
CA ASP A 136 -12.45 -10.75 17.65
C ASP A 136 -11.12 -11.16 18.31
N ARG A 137 -11.02 -12.41 18.79
CA ARG A 137 -9.77 -12.96 19.33
C ARG A 137 -8.67 -13.08 18.28
N ASP A 138 -9.03 -13.36 17.03
CA ASP A 138 -8.07 -13.40 15.94
C ASP A 138 -7.56 -11.99 15.61
N ILE A 139 -8.44 -10.98 15.67
CA ILE A 139 -8.07 -9.57 15.51
C ILE A 139 -7.16 -9.11 16.66
N GLU A 140 -7.52 -9.42 17.90
CA GLU A 140 -6.70 -9.14 19.08
C GLU A 140 -5.32 -9.79 18.98
N TYR A 141 -5.27 -11.05 18.54
CA TYR A 141 -4.02 -11.76 18.34
C TYR A 141 -3.12 -11.08 17.30
N VAL A 142 -3.64 -10.70 16.13
CA VAL A 142 -2.79 -10.05 15.09
C VAL A 142 -2.32 -8.66 15.53
N MET A 143 -3.15 -7.92 16.27
CA MET A 143 -2.76 -6.62 16.84
C MET A 143 -1.66 -6.80 17.89
N GLY A 144 -1.82 -7.75 18.81
CA GLY A 144 -0.87 -8.01 19.88
C GLY A 144 0.45 -8.63 19.38
N LEU A 145 0.41 -9.47 18.34
CA LEU A 145 1.60 -10.19 17.85
C LEU A 145 2.75 -9.28 17.43
N ILE A 146 2.44 -8.09 16.93
CA ILE A 146 3.44 -7.10 16.51
C ILE A 146 3.30 -5.76 17.25
N GLU A 147 2.52 -5.72 18.34
CA GLU A 147 2.18 -4.47 19.06
C GLU A 147 1.73 -3.37 18.08
N ALA A 148 0.76 -3.70 17.22
CA ALA A 148 0.35 -2.83 16.12
C ALA A 148 -0.40 -1.58 16.61
N ASP A 149 -0.05 -0.43 16.03
CA ASP A 149 -0.76 0.82 16.21
C ASP A 149 -2.03 0.88 15.35
N TYR A 150 -2.01 0.26 14.15
CA TYR A 150 -3.12 0.25 13.21
C TYR A 150 -3.35 -1.13 12.60
N LEU A 151 -4.60 -1.39 12.21
CA LEU A 151 -4.98 -2.58 11.44
C LEU A 151 -5.31 -2.19 10.00
N ILE A 152 -4.57 -2.70 9.03
CA ILE A 152 -5.01 -2.72 7.64
C ILE A 152 -6.04 -3.85 7.43
N VAL A 153 -7.19 -3.48 6.86
CA VAL A 153 -8.10 -4.42 6.19
C VAL A 153 -7.96 -4.20 4.68
N HIS A 154 -7.33 -5.16 3.99
CA HIS A 154 -7.13 -5.05 2.54
C HIS A 154 -8.28 -5.63 1.73
N PHE A 155 -8.61 -4.97 0.64
CA PHE A 155 -9.62 -5.35 -0.34
C PHE A 155 -8.89 -5.77 -1.61
N ASN A 156 -8.90 -7.07 -1.90
CA ASN A 156 -8.18 -7.69 -3.02
C ASN A 156 -9.12 -8.52 -3.90
N PHE A 157 -10.39 -8.13 -4.04
CA PHE A 157 -11.40 -8.96 -4.70
C PHE A 157 -11.07 -9.31 -6.15
N LEU A 158 -10.39 -8.43 -6.90
CA LEU A 158 -9.95 -8.81 -8.23
C LEU A 158 -8.98 -10.01 -8.17
N GLN A 159 -7.99 -9.95 -7.27
CA GLN A 159 -7.06 -11.06 -7.03
C GLN A 159 -7.82 -12.33 -6.64
N GLU A 160 -8.78 -12.24 -5.71
CA GLU A 160 -9.60 -13.37 -5.27
C GLU A 160 -10.43 -13.97 -6.41
N MET A 161 -10.87 -13.17 -7.39
CA MET A 161 -11.64 -13.67 -8.53
C MET A 161 -10.78 -14.41 -9.56
N VAL A 162 -9.53 -14.01 -9.74
CA VAL A 162 -8.64 -14.57 -10.75
C VAL A 162 -7.63 -15.59 -10.21
N GLN A 163 -7.47 -15.72 -8.89
CA GLN A 163 -6.67 -16.80 -8.31
C GLN A 163 -7.47 -18.13 -8.28
N PRO A 164 -6.80 -19.29 -8.37
CA PRO A 164 -7.49 -20.59 -8.37
C PRO A 164 -8.31 -20.85 -7.09
N GLU A 165 -7.76 -20.53 -5.92
CA GLU A 165 -8.30 -20.83 -4.60
C GLU A 165 -8.99 -19.64 -3.89
N GLY A 166 -9.47 -18.66 -4.64
CA GLY A 166 -9.90 -17.38 -4.08
C GLY A 166 -11.21 -17.38 -3.30
N ASP A 167 -11.24 -16.55 -2.28
CA ASP A 167 -12.34 -16.27 -1.36
C ASP A 167 -13.28 -15.20 -1.97
N ARG A 168 -14.44 -15.62 -2.51
CA ARG A 168 -15.31 -14.77 -3.36
C ARG A 168 -16.48 -14.09 -2.67
N ASN A 169 -16.79 -14.45 -1.42
CA ASN A 169 -17.94 -13.90 -0.71
C ASN A 169 -17.63 -12.51 -0.13
N ALA A 170 -18.32 -11.47 -0.59
CA ALA A 170 -18.18 -10.11 -0.07
C ALA A 170 -19.34 -9.67 0.84
N VAL A 171 -20.39 -10.48 0.97
CA VAL A 171 -21.64 -10.09 1.65
C VAL A 171 -21.39 -9.95 3.15
N GLY A 172 -21.69 -8.76 3.70
CA GLY A 172 -21.59 -8.47 5.13
C GLY A 172 -20.22 -7.96 5.59
N ILE A 173 -19.24 -7.82 4.70
CA ILE A 173 -17.89 -7.31 5.03
C ILE A 173 -17.97 -5.90 5.61
N LEU A 174 -18.73 -4.99 5.00
CA LEU A 174 -18.82 -3.60 5.47
C LEU A 174 -19.41 -3.52 6.89
N ARG A 175 -20.41 -4.36 7.19
CA ARG A 175 -20.99 -4.47 8.53
C ARG A 175 -19.94 -4.95 9.53
N ARG A 176 -19.21 -6.01 9.20
CA ARG A 176 -18.17 -6.55 10.09
C ARG A 176 -17.01 -5.58 10.26
N LEU A 177 -16.62 -4.87 9.20
CA LEU A 177 -15.61 -3.81 9.25
C LEU A 177 -16.03 -2.72 10.24
N LYS A 178 -17.30 -2.32 10.24
CA LYS A 178 -17.83 -1.32 11.17
C LYS A 178 -17.71 -1.74 12.63
N GLU A 179 -17.96 -3.00 12.94
CA GLU A 179 -17.75 -3.55 14.29
C GLU A 179 -16.27 -3.49 14.69
N ILE A 180 -15.37 -3.91 13.80
CA ILE A 180 -13.91 -3.92 14.05
C ILE A 180 -13.37 -2.50 14.22
N ALA A 181 -13.79 -1.56 13.37
CA ALA A 181 -13.38 -0.16 13.42
C ALA A 181 -13.90 0.57 14.67
N GLY A 182 -14.94 0.04 15.33
CA GLY A 182 -15.38 0.52 16.65
C GLY A 182 -14.42 0.15 17.79
N SER A 183 -13.58 -0.88 17.60
CA SER A 183 -12.66 -1.39 18.62
C SER A 183 -11.19 -1.13 18.30
N TYR A 184 -10.84 -0.98 17.02
CA TYR A 184 -9.46 -0.83 16.56
C TYR A 184 -9.33 0.31 15.54
N PRO A 185 -8.16 0.99 15.48
CA PRO A 185 -7.90 2.01 14.47
C PRO A 185 -7.58 1.35 13.11
N VAL A 186 -8.59 1.30 12.25
CA VAL A 186 -8.50 0.59 10.96
C VAL A 186 -8.10 1.51 9.80
N ILE A 187 -7.22 1.01 8.94
CA ILE A 187 -6.91 1.57 7.62
C ILE A 187 -7.52 0.64 6.56
N ALA A 188 -8.39 1.16 5.70
CA ALA A 188 -8.86 0.39 4.54
C ALA A 188 -7.85 0.50 3.41
N LYS A 189 -7.53 -0.62 2.74
CA LYS A 189 -6.50 -0.64 1.70
C LYS A 189 -6.93 -1.40 0.46
N GLU A 190 -6.69 -0.86 -0.74
CA GLU A 190 -6.70 -1.69 -1.97
C GLU A 190 -5.29 -2.24 -2.28
N THR A 191 -5.23 -3.19 -3.20
CA THR A 191 -4.04 -3.98 -3.57
C THR A 191 -3.55 -3.78 -5.01
N GLY A 192 -4.15 -2.91 -5.82
CA GLY A 192 -3.67 -2.57 -7.17
C GLY A 192 -4.73 -2.04 -8.14
N ASN A 193 -5.99 -1.91 -7.73
CA ASN A 193 -7.13 -1.56 -8.58
C ASN A 193 -7.86 -0.29 -8.12
N GLY A 194 -7.43 0.35 -7.04
CA GLY A 194 -7.97 1.65 -6.61
C GLY A 194 -9.30 1.60 -5.86
N ILE A 195 -9.62 2.71 -5.21
CA ILE A 195 -10.81 2.94 -4.39
C ILE A 195 -11.67 3.99 -5.10
N SER A 196 -12.94 3.66 -5.36
CA SER A 196 -13.91 4.64 -5.90
C SER A 196 -14.38 5.59 -4.80
N HIS A 197 -15.04 6.68 -5.18
CA HIS A 197 -15.57 7.63 -4.21
C HIS A 197 -16.66 7.01 -3.33
N GLU A 198 -17.56 6.20 -3.89
CA GLU A 198 -18.61 5.50 -3.14
C GLU A 198 -18.01 4.50 -2.17
N ALA A 199 -16.97 3.77 -2.60
CA ALA A 199 -16.23 2.88 -1.72
C ALA A 199 -15.56 3.68 -0.60
N ALA A 200 -14.92 4.82 -0.89
CA ALA A 200 -14.31 5.68 0.12
C ALA A 200 -15.32 6.21 1.14
N LEU A 201 -16.51 6.65 0.70
CA LEU A 201 -17.60 7.08 1.57
C LEU A 201 -18.10 5.92 2.45
N ALA A 202 -18.36 4.76 1.87
CA ALA A 202 -18.79 3.58 2.60
C ALA A 202 -17.77 3.14 3.66
N LEU A 203 -16.48 3.18 3.32
CA LEU A 203 -15.38 2.86 4.24
C LEU A 203 -15.30 3.88 5.39
N LYS A 204 -15.41 5.18 5.08
CA LYS A 204 -15.49 6.24 6.10
C LYS A 204 -16.68 6.03 7.04
N ASP A 205 -17.85 5.71 6.50
CA ASP A 205 -19.07 5.47 7.29
C ASP A 205 -18.99 4.19 8.14
N ALA A 206 -18.15 3.23 7.72
CA ALA A 206 -17.77 2.09 8.54
C ALA A 206 -16.76 2.46 9.65
N GLY A 207 -16.25 3.69 9.71
CA GLY A 207 -15.41 4.17 10.80
C GLY A 207 -13.91 3.98 10.60
N VAL A 208 -13.45 3.68 9.38
CA VAL A 208 -12.00 3.59 9.12
C VAL A 208 -11.33 4.95 9.29
N ARG A 209 -10.11 4.94 9.83
CA ARG A 209 -9.33 6.14 10.18
C ARG A 209 -8.52 6.68 9.01
N ALA A 210 -8.19 5.85 8.01
CA ALA A 210 -7.51 6.25 6.79
C ALA A 210 -7.86 5.31 5.62
N ILE A 211 -7.59 5.77 4.39
CA ILE A 211 -7.70 4.97 3.18
C ILE A 211 -6.34 4.92 2.49
N ASP A 212 -5.83 3.73 2.23
CA ASP A 212 -4.74 3.48 1.29
C ASP A 212 -5.31 3.06 -0.06
N VAL A 213 -5.10 3.91 -1.06
CA VAL A 213 -5.77 3.77 -2.35
C VAL A 213 -5.37 2.53 -3.13
N GLY A 214 -4.15 2.02 -2.95
CA GLY A 214 -3.63 0.87 -3.70
C GLY A 214 -4.03 0.87 -5.18
N GLY A 215 -3.82 1.98 -5.88
CA GLY A 215 -4.40 2.19 -7.20
C GLY A 215 -3.69 1.47 -8.34
N LEU A 216 -4.31 1.55 -9.52
CA LEU A 216 -3.75 1.09 -10.77
C LEU A 216 -2.53 1.95 -11.17
N GLY A 217 -1.44 1.30 -11.59
CA GLY A 217 -0.21 1.97 -12.06
C GLY A 217 1.08 1.29 -11.62
N GLY A 218 1.01 0.30 -10.73
CA GLY A 218 2.15 -0.45 -10.22
C GLY A 218 2.02 -1.95 -10.44
N THR A 219 2.18 -2.72 -9.37
CA THR A 219 1.96 -4.17 -9.39
C THR A 219 0.50 -4.49 -9.70
N SER A 220 0.26 -5.28 -10.73
CA SER A 220 -1.05 -5.89 -11.01
C SER A 220 -1.10 -7.27 -10.37
N PHE A 221 -1.97 -7.46 -9.38
CA PHE A 221 -2.21 -8.80 -8.83
C PHE A 221 -2.90 -9.71 -9.84
N ALA A 222 -3.71 -9.18 -10.76
CA ALA A 222 -4.26 -9.98 -11.86
C ALA A 222 -3.15 -10.57 -12.75
N ALA A 223 -2.07 -9.81 -12.98
CA ALA A 223 -0.87 -10.30 -13.64
C ALA A 223 -0.14 -11.38 -12.84
N ILE A 224 0.03 -11.19 -11.52
CA ILE A 224 0.65 -12.21 -10.65
C ILE A 224 -0.12 -13.53 -10.74
N GLU A 225 -1.44 -13.47 -10.61
CA GLU A 225 -2.31 -14.65 -10.67
C GLU A 225 -2.37 -15.27 -12.06
N TYR A 226 -2.22 -14.48 -13.14
CA TYR A 226 -2.04 -15.00 -14.49
C TYR A 226 -0.85 -15.96 -14.58
N TYR A 227 0.31 -15.57 -14.05
CA TYR A 227 1.51 -16.41 -14.09
C TYR A 227 1.36 -17.66 -13.22
N ARG A 228 0.68 -17.55 -12.07
CA ARG A 228 0.33 -18.71 -11.24
C ARG A 228 -0.58 -19.69 -11.98
N ALA A 229 -1.66 -19.19 -12.57
CA ALA A 229 -2.61 -19.99 -13.33
C ALA A 229 -1.95 -20.66 -14.55
N ARG A 230 -1.05 -19.95 -15.23
CA ARG A 230 -0.26 -20.50 -16.33
C ARG A 230 0.60 -21.68 -15.88
N LYS A 231 1.25 -21.58 -14.72
CA LYS A 231 2.08 -22.67 -14.16
C LYS A 231 1.26 -23.89 -13.74
N SER A 232 0.03 -23.69 -13.26
CA SER A 232 -0.89 -24.79 -12.92
C SER A 232 -1.70 -25.32 -14.10
N GLY A 233 -1.59 -24.72 -15.29
CA GLY A 233 -2.39 -25.09 -16.46
C GLY A 233 -3.86 -24.70 -16.38
N ASP A 234 -4.22 -23.76 -15.51
CA ASP A 234 -5.60 -23.28 -15.34
C ASP A 234 -5.93 -22.22 -16.40
N LEU A 235 -6.48 -22.67 -17.53
CA LEU A 235 -6.78 -21.81 -18.68
C LEU A 235 -7.85 -20.75 -18.38
N GLU A 236 -8.83 -21.06 -17.53
CA GLU A 236 -9.89 -20.12 -17.15
C GLU A 236 -9.31 -18.94 -16.37
N LYS A 237 -8.52 -19.25 -15.33
CA LYS A 237 -7.88 -18.24 -14.49
C LYS A 237 -6.81 -17.46 -15.23
N MET A 238 -6.05 -18.13 -16.10
CA MET A 238 -5.09 -17.45 -16.98
C MET A 238 -5.81 -16.47 -17.92
N THR A 239 -6.91 -16.88 -18.55
CA THR A 239 -7.67 -15.96 -19.43
C THR A 239 -8.22 -14.77 -18.66
N SER A 240 -8.79 -15.02 -17.48
CA SER A 240 -9.33 -13.97 -16.61
C SER A 240 -8.26 -13.00 -16.13
N GLY A 241 -7.12 -13.49 -15.63
CA GLY A 241 -5.99 -12.66 -15.20
C GLY A 241 -5.48 -11.75 -16.33
N LYS A 242 -5.49 -12.24 -17.57
CA LYS A 242 -5.15 -11.44 -18.76
C LYS A 242 -6.20 -10.38 -19.09
N SER A 243 -7.49 -10.74 -19.07
CA SER A 243 -8.59 -9.80 -19.36
C SER A 243 -8.67 -8.65 -18.36
N PHE A 244 -8.35 -8.91 -17.09
CA PHE A 244 -8.42 -7.92 -16.01
C PHE A 244 -7.06 -7.34 -15.61
N TRP A 245 -6.02 -7.53 -16.43
CA TRP A 245 -4.64 -7.14 -16.12
C TRP A 245 -4.50 -5.66 -15.72
N ASN A 246 -5.20 -4.78 -16.43
CA ASN A 246 -5.19 -3.33 -16.23
C ASN A 246 -6.53 -2.81 -15.67
N TRP A 247 -7.30 -3.66 -15.01
CA TRP A 247 -8.59 -3.26 -14.42
C TRP A 247 -8.35 -2.43 -13.16
N GLY A 248 -8.98 -1.26 -13.08
CA GLY A 248 -8.99 -0.46 -11.85
C GLY A 248 -8.99 1.04 -12.09
N ILE A 249 -8.92 1.78 -11.00
CA ILE A 249 -8.85 3.24 -10.94
C ILE A 249 -7.37 3.63 -10.81
N PRO A 250 -6.85 4.50 -11.69
CA PRO A 250 -5.50 5.05 -11.57
C PRO A 250 -5.19 5.60 -10.18
N SER A 251 -4.03 5.29 -9.61
CA SER A 251 -3.64 5.75 -8.27
C SER A 251 -3.82 7.26 -8.04
N PRO A 252 -3.41 8.16 -8.96
CA PRO A 252 -3.61 9.59 -8.74
C PRO A 252 -5.09 10.01 -8.71
N ALA A 253 -5.94 9.37 -9.52
CA ALA A 253 -7.39 9.62 -9.53
C ALA A 253 -8.06 9.05 -8.26
N SER A 254 -7.67 7.85 -7.86
CA SER A 254 -8.15 7.20 -6.63
C SER A 254 -7.86 8.03 -5.37
N ILE A 255 -6.73 8.76 -5.32
CA ILE A 255 -6.46 9.73 -4.24
C ILE A 255 -7.52 10.82 -4.21
N LYS A 256 -7.88 11.40 -5.36
CA LYS A 256 -8.91 12.45 -5.45
C LYS A 256 -10.27 11.90 -5.00
N TYR A 257 -10.63 10.70 -5.44
CA TYR A 257 -11.90 10.07 -5.09
C TYR A 257 -11.98 9.74 -3.59
N SER A 258 -10.84 9.39 -2.99
CA SER A 258 -10.75 9.03 -1.58
C SER A 258 -10.67 10.24 -0.64
N HIS A 259 -10.70 11.47 -1.15
CA HIS A 259 -10.64 12.68 -0.34
C HIS A 259 -11.99 13.01 0.33
N VAL A 260 -12.41 12.13 1.25
CA VAL A 260 -13.72 12.18 1.94
C VAL A 260 -13.63 12.75 3.36
N GLY A 261 -12.54 13.45 3.70
CA GLY A 261 -12.32 14.07 5.01
C GLY A 261 -11.61 13.18 6.04
N ILE A 262 -11.00 12.08 5.61
CA ILE A 262 -10.04 11.28 6.40
C ILE A 262 -8.71 11.18 5.66
N PRO A 263 -7.59 10.91 6.34
CA PRO A 263 -6.29 10.79 5.71
C PRO A 263 -6.23 9.77 4.56
N VAL A 264 -5.49 10.11 3.51
CA VAL A 264 -5.32 9.27 2.32
C VAL A 264 -3.85 8.91 2.13
N ILE A 265 -3.56 7.62 2.01
CA ILE A 265 -2.25 7.10 1.60
C ILE A 265 -2.29 6.88 0.08
N GLY A 266 -1.42 7.56 -0.64
CA GLY A 266 -1.22 7.37 -2.07
C GLY A 266 -0.27 6.20 -2.33
N SER A 267 -0.78 5.03 -2.68
CA SER A 267 0.05 3.88 -3.06
C SER A 267 -0.38 3.29 -4.40
N GLY A 268 0.43 2.36 -4.93
CA GLY A 268 0.26 1.80 -6.26
C GLY A 268 1.11 2.53 -7.29
N GLY A 269 2.25 1.96 -7.66
CA GLY A 269 3.07 2.44 -8.77
C GLY A 269 4.08 3.55 -8.45
N LEU A 270 4.29 3.93 -7.19
CA LEU A 270 5.34 4.88 -6.82
C LEU A 270 6.74 4.26 -7.06
N ARG A 271 7.59 4.97 -7.82
CA ARG A 271 8.94 4.48 -8.20
C ARG A 271 10.09 5.30 -7.63
N ASN A 272 9.84 6.49 -7.10
CA ASN A 272 10.87 7.41 -6.61
C ASN A 272 10.23 8.55 -5.78
N GLY A 273 11.06 9.48 -5.27
CA GLY A 273 10.58 10.62 -4.50
C GLY A 273 9.82 11.67 -5.32
N LEU A 274 10.01 11.71 -6.65
CA LEU A 274 9.23 12.58 -7.52
C LEU A 274 7.78 12.08 -7.64
N ASP A 275 7.58 10.77 -7.79
CA ASP A 275 6.25 10.15 -7.74
C ASP A 275 5.59 10.38 -6.37
N LEU A 276 6.36 10.33 -5.27
CA LEU A 276 5.86 10.69 -3.93
C LEU A 276 5.42 12.16 -3.86
N ALA A 277 6.21 13.08 -4.41
CA ALA A 277 5.82 14.50 -4.48
C ALA A 277 4.52 14.69 -5.28
N LYS A 278 4.37 13.98 -6.41
CA LYS A 278 3.13 13.97 -7.20
C LYS A 278 1.96 13.43 -6.38
N ALA A 279 2.12 12.34 -5.65
CA ALA A 279 1.06 11.80 -4.78
C ALA A 279 0.60 12.81 -3.72
N ILE A 280 1.53 13.52 -3.09
CA ILE A 280 1.23 14.57 -2.11
C ILE A 280 0.47 15.73 -2.75
N ILE A 281 0.93 16.22 -3.91
CA ILE A 281 0.25 17.27 -4.69
C ILE A 281 -1.16 16.84 -5.11
N MET A 282 -1.33 15.56 -5.44
CA MET A 282 -2.63 14.99 -5.78
C MET A 282 -3.55 14.84 -4.56
N GLY A 283 -3.06 15.02 -3.34
CA GLY A 283 -3.86 15.10 -2.12
C GLY A 283 -3.58 14.01 -1.10
N ALA A 284 -2.57 13.16 -1.31
CA ALA A 284 -2.17 12.18 -0.31
C ALA A 284 -1.51 12.85 0.91
N ASP A 285 -1.69 12.24 2.07
CA ASP A 285 -1.02 12.59 3.33
C ASP A 285 0.30 11.85 3.52
N ALA A 286 0.42 10.67 2.94
CA ALA A 286 1.65 9.88 2.85
C ALA A 286 1.64 9.01 1.58
N GLY A 287 2.81 8.56 1.12
CA GLY A 287 2.93 7.60 0.02
C GLY A 287 3.32 6.20 0.49
N GLY A 288 2.70 5.18 -0.09
CA GLY A 288 2.97 3.77 0.24
C GLY A 288 3.88 3.09 -0.79
N PHE A 289 4.99 2.49 -0.34
CA PHE A 289 5.96 1.79 -1.18
C PHE A 289 6.00 0.29 -0.86
N ALA A 290 5.82 -0.55 -1.88
CA ALA A 290 5.88 -2.01 -1.76
C ALA A 290 6.99 -2.59 -2.65
N ARG A 291 6.66 -2.97 -3.89
CA ARG A 291 7.54 -3.71 -4.82
C ARG A 291 8.94 -3.10 -4.99
N MET A 292 9.06 -1.78 -5.00
CA MET A 292 10.35 -1.08 -5.12
C MET A 292 11.30 -1.43 -3.95
N LEU A 293 10.77 -1.51 -2.73
CA LEU A 293 11.54 -1.89 -1.55
C LEU A 293 11.73 -3.40 -1.47
N LEU A 294 10.79 -4.19 -1.99
CA LEU A 294 10.89 -5.65 -1.99
C LEU A 294 12.12 -6.15 -2.76
N LYS A 295 12.41 -5.60 -3.94
CA LYS A 295 13.53 -6.03 -4.80
C LYS A 295 14.88 -5.93 -4.07
N SER A 296 15.05 -4.92 -3.23
CA SER A 296 16.26 -4.73 -2.42
C SER A 296 16.21 -5.51 -1.10
N ALA A 297 15.01 -5.90 -0.64
CA ALA A 297 14.81 -6.44 0.70
C ALA A 297 15.30 -7.87 0.90
N ASP A 298 15.37 -8.67 -0.16
CA ASP A 298 16.04 -9.97 -0.09
C ASP A 298 17.58 -9.83 -0.10
N SER A 299 18.13 -8.78 -0.71
CA SER A 299 19.58 -8.60 -0.78
C SER A 299 20.17 -8.19 0.57
N SER A 300 19.84 -6.99 1.07
CA SER A 300 20.36 -6.50 2.34
C SER A 300 19.56 -5.29 2.87
N ALA A 301 19.66 -4.99 4.18
CA ALA A 301 19.09 -3.77 4.74
C ALA A 301 19.75 -2.50 4.16
N GLN A 302 21.02 -2.58 3.77
CA GLN A 302 21.78 -1.47 3.18
C GLN A 302 21.23 -1.06 1.80
N ASP A 303 20.79 -2.03 1.00
CA ASP A 303 20.20 -1.74 -0.33
C ASP A 303 18.84 -1.05 -0.21
N ILE A 304 18.03 -1.46 0.78
CA ILE A 304 16.77 -0.79 1.12
C ILE A 304 17.06 0.64 1.61
N GLU A 305 18.05 0.81 2.48
CA GLU A 305 18.47 2.12 2.97
C GLU A 305 18.89 3.06 1.83
N ALA A 306 19.72 2.61 0.90
CA ALA A 306 20.13 3.41 -0.26
C ALA A 306 18.91 3.85 -1.09
N THR A 307 17.94 2.95 -1.24
CA THR A 307 16.69 3.22 -1.94
C THR A 307 15.85 4.30 -1.22
N VAL A 308 15.70 4.18 0.10
CA VAL A 308 14.94 5.14 0.92
C VAL A 308 15.63 6.52 0.92
N LEU A 309 16.96 6.56 1.03
CA LEU A 309 17.74 7.80 0.92
C LEU A 309 17.51 8.50 -0.42
N GLN A 310 17.49 7.75 -1.52
CA GLN A 310 17.22 8.32 -2.84
C GLN A 310 15.80 8.88 -2.94
N ILE A 311 14.80 8.16 -2.42
CA ILE A 311 13.40 8.63 -2.39
C ILE A 311 13.30 9.94 -1.59
N ILE A 312 13.93 10.02 -0.42
CA ILE A 312 13.92 11.24 0.41
C ILE A 312 14.62 12.38 -0.33
N ARG A 313 15.76 12.12 -0.96
CA ARG A 313 16.50 13.12 -1.74
C ARG A 313 15.68 13.65 -2.90
N ASP A 314 15.06 12.78 -3.69
CA ASP A 314 14.21 13.15 -4.82
C ASP A 314 13.00 13.97 -4.39
N LEU A 315 12.38 13.61 -3.24
CA LEU A 315 11.31 14.40 -2.64
C LEU A 315 11.80 15.82 -2.29
N LYS A 316 12.96 15.95 -1.62
CA LYS A 316 13.56 17.25 -1.31
C LYS A 316 13.90 18.05 -2.56
N ILE A 317 14.35 17.40 -3.64
CA ILE A 317 14.61 18.06 -4.93
C ILE A 317 13.31 18.60 -5.54
N ALA A 318 12.24 17.81 -5.56
CA ALA A 318 10.93 18.27 -6.05
C ALA A 318 10.38 19.43 -5.20
N MET A 319 10.58 19.37 -3.88
CA MET A 319 10.24 20.46 -2.96
C MET A 319 11.04 21.73 -3.24
N PHE A 320 12.35 21.62 -3.41
CA PHE A 320 13.20 22.75 -3.79
C PHE A 320 12.76 23.36 -5.11
N LEU A 321 12.59 22.54 -6.17
CA LEU A 321 12.20 22.99 -7.50
C LEU A 321 10.74 23.46 -7.61
N THR A 322 10.00 23.48 -6.50
CA THR A 322 8.66 24.08 -6.37
C THR A 322 8.60 25.22 -5.35
N GLY A 323 9.73 25.60 -4.74
CA GLY A 323 9.76 26.60 -3.66
C GLY A 323 9.04 26.16 -2.38
N SER A 324 9.01 24.85 -2.12
CA SER A 324 8.28 24.24 -1.01
C SER A 324 9.22 23.90 0.15
N SER A 325 9.26 24.72 1.19
CA SER A 325 10.08 24.44 2.40
C SER A 325 9.47 23.39 3.35
N SER A 326 8.23 22.95 3.11
CA SER A 326 7.50 21.95 3.91
C SER A 326 6.50 21.17 3.09
N ILE A 327 6.06 20.01 3.57
CA ILE A 327 5.02 19.19 2.89
C ILE A 327 3.71 19.96 2.72
N ALA A 328 3.33 20.80 3.68
CA ALA A 328 2.13 21.64 3.58
C ALA A 328 2.21 22.65 2.42
N LYS A 329 3.42 23.16 2.11
CA LYS A 329 3.65 23.99 0.92
C LYS A 329 3.64 23.15 -0.36
N LEU A 330 4.28 21.97 -0.34
CA LEU A 330 4.31 21.05 -1.49
C LEU A 330 2.90 20.66 -1.94
N LYS A 331 1.97 20.39 -1.01
CA LYS A 331 0.55 20.12 -1.32
C LYS A 331 -0.14 21.20 -2.16
N LYS A 332 0.38 22.44 -2.15
CA LYS A 332 -0.15 23.59 -2.89
C LYS A 332 0.64 23.89 -4.16
N ALA A 333 1.67 23.10 -4.48
CA ALA A 333 2.46 23.29 -5.69
C ALA A 333 1.58 23.14 -6.93
N ARG A 334 1.82 24.00 -7.92
CA ARG A 334 1.07 23.97 -9.16
C ARG A 334 1.48 22.75 -9.98
N HIS A 335 0.51 22.16 -10.66
CA HIS A 335 0.71 20.99 -11.49
C HIS A 335 -0.24 21.01 -12.68
N PHE A 336 0.09 20.20 -13.68
CA PHE A 336 -0.73 19.89 -14.84
C PHE A 336 -1.05 18.39 -14.84
N ILE A 337 -2.22 18.03 -15.35
CA ILE A 337 -2.66 16.64 -15.50
C ILE A 337 -2.90 16.39 -17.00
N ARG A 338 -2.15 15.46 -17.57
CA ARG A 338 -2.30 14.99 -18.96
C ARG A 338 -3.41 13.95 -19.08
N GLU A 339 -3.86 13.73 -20.31
CA GLU A 339 -4.62 12.52 -20.63
C GLU A 339 -3.71 11.28 -20.58
N PRO A 340 -4.26 10.09 -20.26
CA PRO A 340 -5.67 9.81 -19.96
C PRO A 340 -6.10 10.13 -18.51
N LEU A 341 -5.17 10.49 -17.61
CA LEU A 341 -5.49 10.73 -16.20
C LEU A 341 -6.48 11.88 -15.98
N ARG A 342 -6.39 12.95 -16.78
CA ARG A 342 -7.27 14.11 -16.66
C ARG A 342 -8.75 13.70 -16.74
N SER A 343 -9.11 12.88 -17.73
CA SER A 343 -10.48 12.37 -17.88
C SER A 343 -10.96 11.61 -16.64
N TRP A 344 -10.09 10.83 -15.99
CA TRP A 344 -10.42 10.17 -14.72
C TRP A 344 -10.69 11.19 -13.61
N VAL A 345 -9.80 12.16 -13.42
CA VAL A 345 -9.95 13.16 -12.35
C VAL A 345 -11.23 13.98 -12.55
N ASP A 346 -11.53 14.38 -13.79
CA ASP A 346 -12.70 15.18 -14.14
C ASP A 346 -14.02 14.41 -13.97
N ALA A 347 -14.02 13.07 -14.02
CA ALA A 347 -15.22 12.24 -13.86
C ALA A 347 -15.89 12.40 -12.47
N TYR A 348 -15.15 12.80 -11.44
CA TYR A 348 -15.68 13.12 -10.10
C TYR A 348 -15.56 14.61 -9.73
N GLY A 349 -15.02 15.43 -10.63
CA GLY A 349 -14.73 16.85 -10.38
C GLY A 349 -15.93 17.80 -10.51
N ARG A 350 -17.17 17.36 -10.28
CA ARG A 350 -18.37 18.23 -10.33
C ARG A 350 -19.08 18.33 -8.99
#